data_AF-A0A7W7MUQ5-F1
#
_entry.id   AF-A0A7W7MUQ5-F1
#
_cell.length_a   1.000
_cell.length_b   1.000
_cell.length_c   1.000
_cell.angle_alpha   90.00
_cell.angle_beta   90.00
_cell.angle_gamma   90.00
#
_symmetry.space_group_name_H-M   'P 1'
#
loop_
_entity.id
_entity.type
_entity.pdbx_description
1 polymer ?
#
loop_
_entity_poly.entity_id
_entity_poly.type
_entity_poly.pdbx_seq_one_letter_code
_entity_poly.pdbx_strand_id
1 'polypeptide(L)'
;MASQVIGEGSSLAAVLTEVAAERRRQDERWGPQNHPDGTGHWHAADAALARKECEQAAENGNLSWRHILLEEVAEAAAEAEPEDLRSELIQVAAVAVAWAEAIDRRAAR
;
A
#
# COMPACT_ATOMS: atom_id res chain seq x y z
N MET A 1 -30.74 -26.72 -15.92
CA MET A 1 -29.33 -26.73 -15.54
C MET A 1 -28.91 -25.29 -15.25
N ALA A 2 -29.07 -24.87 -14.00
CA ALA A 2 -28.65 -23.54 -13.56
C ALA A 2 -27.13 -23.55 -13.39
N SER A 3 -26.41 -22.78 -14.22
CA SER A 3 -25.01 -22.47 -13.96
C SER A 3 -24.98 -21.10 -13.29
N GLN A 4 -24.63 -21.14 -12.02
CA GLN A 4 -24.61 -20.02 -11.09
C GLN A 4 -23.38 -19.16 -11.43
N VAL A 5 -23.61 -17.93 -11.90
CA VAL A 5 -22.58 -16.89 -11.96
C VAL A 5 -22.21 -16.58 -10.52
N ILE A 6 -21.06 -17.08 -10.07
CA ILE A 6 -20.50 -16.69 -8.78
C ILE A 6 -19.98 -15.27 -8.97
N GLY A 7 -20.53 -14.32 -8.20
CA GLY A 7 -20.02 -12.96 -8.17
C GLY A 7 -18.60 -12.96 -7.65
N GLU A 8 -17.64 -12.62 -8.51
CA GLU A 8 -16.24 -12.47 -8.13
C GLU A 8 -16.09 -11.09 -7.48
N GLY A 9 -16.13 -11.05 -6.14
CA GLY A 9 -15.40 -10.01 -5.42
C GLY A 9 -13.93 -10.08 -5.86
N SER A 10 -13.32 -8.93 -6.13
CA SER A 10 -11.95 -8.85 -6.64
C SER A 10 -10.99 -9.71 -5.81
N SER A 11 -10.24 -10.54 -6.53
CA SER A 11 -9.20 -11.40 -5.95
C SER A 11 -7.86 -10.66 -5.97
N LEU A 12 -6.95 -11.02 -5.06
CA LEU A 12 -5.56 -10.56 -5.06
C LEU A 12 -4.93 -10.58 -6.47
N ALA A 13 -5.21 -11.62 -7.25
CA ALA A 13 -4.70 -11.76 -8.61
C ALA A 13 -5.21 -10.67 -9.57
N ALA A 14 -6.46 -10.24 -9.42
CA ALA A 14 -7.03 -9.16 -10.23
C ALA A 14 -6.34 -7.82 -9.92
N VAL A 15 -6.26 -7.44 -8.64
CA VAL A 15 -5.61 -6.20 -8.22
C VAL A 15 -4.12 -6.18 -8.62
N LEU A 16 -3.40 -7.29 -8.43
CA LEU A 16 -1.99 -7.37 -8.86
C LEU A 16 -1.82 -7.27 -10.39
N THR A 17 -2.79 -7.75 -11.17
CA THR A 17 -2.79 -7.58 -12.64
C THR A 17 -2.92 -6.11 -13.00
N GLU A 18 -3.78 -5.36 -12.31
CA GLU A 18 -3.94 -3.92 -12.51
C GLU A 18 -2.67 -3.13 -12.12
N VAL A 19 -2.05 -3.47 -10.98
CA VAL A 19 -0.77 -2.89 -10.55
C VAL A 19 0.32 -3.16 -11.60
N ALA A 20 0.42 -4.39 -12.10
CA ALA A 20 1.39 -4.73 -13.14
C ALA A 20 1.13 -3.96 -14.45
N ALA A 21 -0.14 -3.80 -14.84
CA ALA A 21 -0.51 -3.00 -16.00
C ALA A 21 -0.15 -1.52 -15.82
N GLU A 22 -0.34 -0.97 -14.63
CA GLU A 22 0.05 0.41 -14.31
C GLU A 22 1.57 0.60 -14.35
N ARG A 23 2.35 -0.34 -13.81
CA ARG A 23 3.81 -0.29 -13.90
C ARG A 23 4.31 -0.31 -15.36
N ARG A 24 3.70 -1.12 -16.22
CA ARG A 24 4.02 -1.09 -17.66
C ARG A 24 3.73 0.27 -18.29
N ARG A 25 2.56 0.87 -18.00
CA ARG A 25 2.22 2.21 -18.52
C ARG A 25 3.20 3.29 -18.05
N GLN A 26 3.65 3.21 -16.79
CA GLN A 26 4.65 4.13 -16.27
C GLN A 26 6.00 3.96 -16.96
N ASP A 27 6.43 2.72 -17.20
CA ASP A 27 7.68 2.44 -17.92
C ASP A 27 7.61 2.91 -19.37
N GLU A 28 6.48 2.71 -20.05
CA GLU A 28 6.25 3.25 -21.41
C GLU A 28 6.28 4.78 -21.44
N ARG A 29 5.73 5.43 -20.40
CA ARG A 29 5.62 6.89 -20.34
C ARG A 29 6.94 7.57 -19.96
N TRP A 30 7.68 7.00 -19.01
CA TRP A 30 8.82 7.66 -18.37
C TRP A 30 10.15 6.93 -18.53
N GLY A 31 10.14 5.69 -19.02
CA GLY A 31 11.32 4.83 -19.06
C GLY A 31 11.83 4.46 -17.66
N PRO A 32 13.00 3.79 -17.57
CA PRO A 32 13.62 3.45 -16.29
C PRO A 32 13.85 4.69 -15.42
N GLN A 33 13.39 4.64 -14.17
CA GLN A 33 13.63 5.67 -13.16
C GLN A 33 14.67 5.17 -12.16
N ASN A 34 15.72 5.96 -11.93
CA ASN A 34 16.83 5.63 -11.00
C ASN A 34 17.17 6.87 -10.14
N HIS A 35 16.17 7.38 -9.43
CA HIS A 35 16.35 8.55 -8.55
C HIS A 35 17.02 8.13 -7.23
N PRO A 36 17.71 9.05 -6.53
CA PRO A 36 18.13 8.81 -5.16
C PRO A 36 16.94 8.56 -4.24
N ASP A 37 17.12 7.74 -3.20
CA ASP A 37 16.02 7.32 -2.32
C ASP A 37 15.39 8.47 -1.54
N GLY A 38 16.20 9.39 -1.01
CA GLY A 38 15.70 10.54 -0.23
C GLY A 38 15.14 10.16 1.15
N THR A 39 15.40 8.95 1.61
CA THR A 39 14.96 8.36 2.88
C THR A 39 16.08 8.39 3.93
N GLY A 40 15.72 8.21 5.19
CA GLY A 40 16.67 8.09 6.29
C GLY A 40 16.19 8.68 7.61
N HIS A 41 17.06 8.63 8.61
CA HIS A 41 16.73 8.91 10.01
C HIS A 41 16.10 10.29 10.29
N TRP A 42 16.24 11.27 9.39
CA TRP A 42 15.62 12.59 9.54
C TRP A 42 14.09 12.54 9.43
N HIS A 43 13.53 11.48 8.83
CA HIS A 43 12.09 11.22 8.78
C HIS A 43 11.57 10.41 9.98
N ALA A 44 12.43 10.02 10.93
CA ALA A 44 12.03 9.17 12.07
C ALA A 44 10.93 9.80 12.96
N ALA A 45 10.91 11.13 13.06
CA ALA A 45 9.85 11.84 13.80
C ALA A 45 8.49 11.70 13.12
N ASP A 46 8.46 11.71 11.78
CA ASP A 46 7.23 11.55 11.00
C ASP A 46 6.72 10.10 11.07
N ALA A 47 7.61 9.12 10.99
CA ALA A 47 7.29 7.71 11.21
C ALA A 47 6.67 7.46 12.59
N ALA A 48 7.31 7.98 13.64
CA ALA A 48 6.80 7.85 15.01
C ALA A 48 5.44 8.53 15.21
N LEU A 49 5.21 9.67 14.55
CA LEU A 49 3.92 10.36 14.59
C LEU A 49 2.83 9.56 13.87
N ALA A 50 3.10 9.07 12.65
CA ALA A 50 2.15 8.30 11.85
C ALA A 50 1.74 7.01 12.56
N ARG A 51 2.72 6.29 13.14
CA ARG A 51 2.50 5.12 13.99
C ARG A 51 1.58 5.44 15.16
N LYS A 52 1.88 6.50 15.91
CA LYS A 52 1.06 6.93 17.05
C LYS A 52 -0.37 7.27 16.62
N GLU A 53 -0.56 7.96 15.49
CA GLU A 53 -1.89 8.26 14.96
C GLU A 53 -2.66 6.99 14.58
N CYS A 54 -1.99 6.01 13.98
CA CYS A 54 -2.57 4.72 13.63
C CYS A 54 -2.98 3.92 14.87
N GLU A 55 -2.09 3.78 15.85
CA GLU A 55 -2.34 3.13 17.13
C GLU A 55 -3.52 3.78 17.87
N GLN A 56 -3.52 5.11 18.01
CA GLN A 56 -4.61 5.84 18.63
C GLN A 56 -5.93 5.68 17.88
N ALA A 57 -5.90 5.62 16.54
CA ALA A 57 -7.10 5.40 15.77
C ALA A 57 -7.67 3.98 15.97
N ALA A 58 -6.79 2.98 16.08
CA ALA A 58 -7.17 1.62 16.44
C ALA A 58 -7.79 1.53 17.83
N GLU A 59 -7.16 2.15 18.84
CA GLU A 59 -7.67 2.19 20.22
C GLU A 59 -9.05 2.85 20.32
N ASN A 60 -9.27 3.92 19.55
CA ASN A 60 -10.54 4.66 19.53
C ASN A 60 -11.62 4.03 18.64
N GLY A 61 -11.33 2.91 17.98
CA GLY A 61 -12.28 2.24 17.08
C GLY A 61 -12.60 3.01 15.80
N ASN A 62 -11.73 3.94 15.38
CA ASN A 62 -11.87 4.74 14.16
C ASN A 62 -10.71 4.52 13.16
N LEU A 63 -9.97 3.42 13.30
CA LEU A 63 -8.91 3.02 12.37
C LEU A 63 -9.42 3.01 10.93
N SER A 64 -8.59 3.56 10.03
CA SER A 64 -8.92 3.69 8.63
C SER A 64 -7.75 3.20 7.79
N TRP A 65 -8.02 2.81 6.55
CA TRP A 65 -6.97 2.45 5.60
C TRP A 65 -5.96 3.57 5.36
N ARG A 66 -6.38 4.85 5.46
CA ARG A 66 -5.46 5.99 5.39
C ARG A 66 -4.44 5.94 6.52
N HIS A 67 -4.85 5.60 7.75
CA HIS A 67 -3.93 5.53 8.88
C HIS A 67 -2.86 4.46 8.64
N ILE A 68 -3.30 3.26 8.24
CA ILE A 68 -2.40 2.13 7.95
C ILE A 68 -1.45 2.49 6.80
N LEU A 69 -1.95 2.99 5.67
CA LEU A 69 -1.09 3.30 4.53
C LEU A 69 -0.07 4.42 4.85
N LEU A 70 -0.46 5.44 5.60
CA LEU A 70 0.44 6.54 5.94
C LEU A 70 1.51 6.13 6.96
N GLU A 71 1.20 5.21 7.87
CA GLU A 71 2.19 4.61 8.76
C GLU A 71 3.28 3.91 7.96
N GLU A 72 2.91 2.96 7.08
CA GLU A 72 3.87 2.21 6.25
C GLU A 72 4.72 3.13 5.37
N VAL A 73 4.12 4.18 4.79
CA VAL A 73 4.86 5.16 3.95
C VAL A 73 5.86 5.94 4.80
N ALA A 74 5.48 6.33 6.01
CA ALA A 74 6.36 7.07 6.90
C ALA A 74 7.49 6.20 7.45
N GLU A 75 7.22 4.93 7.77
CA GLU A 75 8.24 3.94 8.14
C GLU A 75 9.23 3.72 7.00
N ALA A 76 8.75 3.47 5.77
CA ALA A 76 9.62 3.38 4.59
C ALA A 76 10.48 4.65 4.38
N ALA A 77 9.92 5.83 4.58
CA ALA A 77 10.68 7.08 4.45
C ALA A 77 11.78 7.23 5.51
N ALA A 78 11.63 6.64 6.69
CA ALA A 78 12.62 6.70 7.77
C ALA A 78 13.80 5.74 7.58
N GLU A 79 13.70 4.78 6.65
CA GLU A 79 14.76 3.80 6.41
C GLU A 79 15.99 4.37 5.73
N ALA A 80 17.17 4.06 6.27
CA ALA A 80 18.47 4.48 5.73
C ALA A 80 19.17 3.36 4.95
N GLU A 81 18.88 2.10 5.29
CA GLU A 81 19.52 0.94 4.67
C GLU A 81 18.68 0.42 3.50
N PRO A 82 19.26 0.20 2.30
CA PRO A 82 18.49 -0.17 1.11
C PRO A 82 17.69 -1.48 1.23
N GLU A 83 18.19 -2.44 2.01
CA GLU A 83 17.49 -3.73 2.20
C GLU A 83 16.22 -3.56 3.06
N ASP A 84 16.32 -2.73 4.10
CA ASP A 84 15.20 -2.41 4.98
C ASP A 84 14.18 -1.53 4.26
N LEU A 85 14.65 -0.47 3.57
CA LEU A 85 13.80 0.36 2.70
C LEU A 85 13.02 -0.48 1.68
N ARG A 86 13.69 -1.43 1.02
CA ARG A 86 13.02 -2.30 0.05
C ARG A 86 11.93 -3.14 0.73
N SER A 87 12.16 -3.61 1.95
CA SER A 87 11.18 -4.39 2.70
C SER A 87 9.96 -3.54 3.05
N GLU A 88 10.17 -2.32 3.54
CA GLU A 88 9.07 -1.39 3.84
C GLU A 88 8.28 -0.96 2.60
N LEU A 89 8.94 -0.71 1.47
CA LEU A 89 8.26 -0.43 0.20
C LEU A 89 7.35 -1.58 -0.26
N ILE A 90 7.70 -2.83 0.07
CA ILE A 90 6.83 -3.98 -0.18
C ILE A 90 5.63 -3.99 0.78
N GLN A 91 5.81 -3.61 2.05
CA GLN A 91 4.69 -3.46 3.00
C GLN A 91 3.70 -2.38 2.55
N VAL A 92 4.21 -1.21 2.12
CA VAL A 92 3.39 -0.14 1.50
C VAL A 92 2.56 -0.67 0.33
N ALA A 93 3.19 -1.39 -0.60
CA ALA A 93 2.50 -1.96 -1.75
C ALA A 93 1.44 -2.98 -1.34
N ALA A 94 1.73 -3.83 -0.35
CA ALA A 94 0.80 -4.82 0.16
C ALA A 94 -0.43 -4.16 0.81
N VAL A 95 -0.26 -3.09 1.59
CA VAL A 95 -1.36 -2.33 2.19
C VAL A 95 -2.20 -1.63 1.13
N ALA A 96 -1.59 -1.04 0.11
CA ALA A 96 -2.31 -0.43 -1.00
C ALA A 96 -3.18 -1.44 -1.76
N VAL A 97 -2.63 -2.63 -2.03
CA VAL A 97 -3.36 -3.75 -2.66
C VAL A 97 -4.51 -4.21 -1.76
N ALA A 98 -4.26 -4.42 -0.47
CA ALA A 98 -5.29 -4.85 0.49
C ALA A 98 -6.43 -3.84 0.62
N TRP A 99 -6.13 -2.54 0.53
CA TRP A 99 -7.14 -1.48 0.52
C TRP A 99 -7.99 -1.52 -0.75
N ALA A 100 -7.38 -1.69 -1.93
CA ALA A 100 -8.12 -1.85 -3.18
C ALA A 100 -9.07 -3.06 -3.13
N GLU A 101 -8.59 -4.23 -2.68
CA GLU A 101 -9.44 -5.41 -2.50
C GLU A 101 -10.59 -5.14 -1.51
N ALA A 102 -10.35 -4.35 -0.47
CA ALA A 102 -11.39 -3.99 0.49
C ALA A 102 -12.46 -3.08 -0.10
N ILE A 103 -12.11 -2.21 -1.06
CA ILE A 103 -13.08 -1.41 -1.82
C ILE A 103 -13.92 -2.34 -2.69
N ASP A 104 -13.29 -3.25 -3.42
CA ASP A 104 -13.98 -4.17 -4.31
C ASP A 104 -14.94 -5.09 -3.55
N ARG A 105 -14.50 -5.63 -2.40
CA ARG A 105 -15.36 -6.41 -1.51
C ARG A 105 -16.56 -5.62 -0.97
N ARG A 106 -16.45 -4.30 -0.82
CA ARG A 106 -17.57 -3.45 -0.41
C ARG A 106 -18.53 -3.19 -1.57
N ALA A 107 -18.01 -3.05 -2.79
CA ALA A 107 -18.81 -2.81 -3.99
C ALA A 107 -19.59 -4.06 -4.45
N ALA A 108 -19.10 -5.26 -4.14
CA ALA A 108 -19.76 -6.53 -4.45
C ALA A 108 -20.90 -6.92 -3.48
N ARG A 109 -21.18 -6.11 -2.45
CA ARG A 109 -22.25 -6.33 -1.46
C ARG A 109 -23.49 -5.53 -1.82
#